data_AF-A0A4P6WUQ3-F1
#
_entry.id   AF-A0A4P6WUQ3-F1
#
_cell.length_a   1.000
_cell.length_b   1.000
_cell.length_c   1.000
_cell.angle_alpha   90.00
_cell.angle_beta   90.00
_cell.angle_gamma   90.00
#
_symmetry.space_group_name_H-M   'P 1'
#
loop_
_entity.id
_entity.type
_entity.pdbx_description
1 polymer ?
#
loop_
_entity_poly.entity_id
_entity_poly.type
_entity_poly.pdbx_seq_one_letter_code
_entity_poly.pdbx_strand_id
1 'polypeptide(L)'
;MQKHIRQRDLMGLIDQLAVLLLTGCANDTQLQAMFNYILRAGDESRFNEFMQEMAQRIPHHKERLMTIAERLRLDGLQEGLQQGKREAALRIAQTMLEQKIDREMVLLVTGLSEEDLAVSHA
;
A
#
# COMPACT_ATOMS: atom_id res chain seq x y z
N MET A 1 -6.36 7.45 19.92
CA MET A 1 -6.10 6.20 20.68
C MET A 1 -5.73 5.04 19.73
N GLN A 2 -4.69 5.15 18.89
CA GLN A 2 -4.29 4.02 18.03
C GLN A 2 -2.86 4.14 17.44
N LYS A 3 -1.94 4.84 18.13
CA LYS A 3 -0.53 4.93 17.69
C LYS A 3 0.33 3.74 18.17
N HIS A 4 -0.22 2.84 19.00
CA HIS A 4 0.52 1.77 19.68
C HIS A 4 0.36 0.34 19.08
N ILE A 5 -0.45 0.14 18.04
CA ILE A 5 -0.48 -1.16 17.30
C ILE A 5 0.76 -1.32 16.39
N ARG A 6 1.48 -0.24 16.12
CA ARG A 6 2.65 -0.12 15.23
C ARG A 6 3.89 -0.94 15.62
N GLN A 7 3.81 -1.75 16.68
CA GLN A 7 4.90 -2.59 17.15
C GLN A 7 4.47 -4.03 17.45
N ARG A 8 3.45 -4.54 16.74
CA ARG A 8 3.40 -6.00 16.59
C ARG A 8 4.63 -6.40 15.80
N ASP A 9 5.55 -7.10 16.48
CA ASP A 9 6.68 -7.72 15.83
C ASP A 9 6.13 -8.63 14.74
N LEU A 10 6.39 -8.28 13.48
CA LEU A 10 5.88 -9.01 12.34
C LEU A 10 6.33 -10.47 12.39
N MET A 11 7.51 -10.70 12.98
CA MET A 11 8.04 -12.03 13.23
C MET A 11 7.24 -12.81 14.28
N GLY A 12 6.69 -12.14 15.29
CA GLY A 12 5.82 -12.75 16.29
C GLY A 12 4.45 -13.21 15.75
N LEU A 13 4.09 -12.82 14.52
CA LEU A 13 2.84 -13.24 13.87
C LEU A 13 3.03 -14.49 12.99
N ILE A 14 4.26 -14.90 12.69
CA ILE A 14 4.55 -16.01 11.77
C ILE A 14 3.83 -17.29 12.20
N ASP A 15 3.91 -17.66 13.48
CA ASP A 15 3.29 -18.90 13.97
C ASP A 15 1.76 -18.88 13.86
N GLN A 16 1.13 -17.75 14.19
CA GLN A 16 -0.33 -17.61 14.11
C GLN A 16 -0.81 -17.65 12.66
N LEU A 17 -0.07 -17.02 11.76
CA LEU A 17 -0.40 -16.97 10.33
C LEU A 17 -0.13 -18.30 9.64
N ALA A 18 0.94 -19.01 10.02
CA ALA A 18 1.22 -20.35 9.54
C ALA A 18 0.09 -21.31 9.92
N VAL A 19 -0.42 -21.26 11.16
CA VAL A 19 -1.57 -22.05 11.58
C VAL A 19 -2.81 -21.69 10.75
N LEU A 20 -3.14 -20.42 10.58
CA LEU A 20 -4.31 -19.98 9.79
C LEU A 20 -4.26 -20.45 8.32
N LEU A 21 -3.06 -20.46 7.74
CA LEU A 21 -2.83 -20.93 6.38
C LEU A 21 -2.93 -22.45 6.28
N LEU A 22 -2.34 -23.19 7.22
CA LEU A 22 -2.41 -24.65 7.29
C LEU A 22 -3.81 -25.16 7.56
N THR A 23 -4.60 -24.44 8.36
CA THR A 23 -6.00 -24.80 8.62
C THR A 23 -6.93 -24.41 7.46
N GLY A 24 -6.43 -23.69 6.45
CA GLY A 24 -7.21 -23.29 5.28
C GLY A 24 -8.37 -22.34 5.58
N CYS A 25 -8.39 -21.70 6.76
CA CYS A 25 -9.53 -20.89 7.21
C CYS A 25 -9.65 -19.54 6.47
N ALA A 26 -8.62 -19.14 5.71
CA ALA A 26 -8.57 -17.86 5.00
C ALA A 26 -8.48 -18.06 3.47
N ASN A 27 -9.39 -17.40 2.75
CA ASN A 27 -9.36 -17.32 1.29
C ASN A 27 -8.32 -16.29 0.80
N ASP A 28 -8.07 -16.27 -0.51
CA ASP A 28 -7.04 -15.42 -1.12
C ASP A 28 -7.27 -13.93 -0.85
N THR A 29 -8.52 -13.47 -0.90
CA THR A 29 -8.88 -12.09 -0.62
C THR A 29 -8.58 -11.70 0.82
N GLN A 30 -8.87 -12.58 1.78
CA GLN A 30 -8.61 -12.36 3.20
C GLN A 30 -7.10 -12.31 3.48
N LEU A 31 -6.32 -13.19 2.85
CA LEU A 31 -4.86 -13.18 2.97
C LEU A 31 -4.25 -11.94 2.33
N GLN A 32 -4.71 -11.56 1.14
CA GLN A 32 -4.25 -10.36 0.46
C GLN A 32 -4.55 -9.11 1.31
N ALA A 33 -5.76 -8.99 1.87
CA ALA A 33 -6.12 -7.87 2.74
C ALA A 33 -5.26 -7.81 4.02
N MET A 34 -5.01 -8.97 4.63
CA MET A 34 -4.16 -9.07 5.81
C MET A 34 -2.71 -8.69 5.51
N PHE A 35 -2.11 -9.21 4.45
CA PHE A 35 -0.75 -8.86 4.05
C PHE A 35 -0.64 -7.39 3.61
N ASN A 36 -1.65 -6.84 2.94
CA ASN A 36 -1.70 -5.42 2.60
C ASN A 36 -1.71 -4.55 3.87
N TYR A 37 -2.49 -4.93 4.88
CA TYR A 37 -2.50 -4.24 6.17
C TYR A 37 -1.13 -4.31 6.86
N ILE A 38 -0.50 -5.48 6.85
CA ILE A 38 0.86 -5.70 7.36
C ILE A 38 1.87 -4.81 6.65
N LEU A 39 1.84 -4.76 5.32
CA LEU A 39 2.76 -3.99 4.49
C LEU A 39 2.61 -2.49 4.77
N ARG A 40 1.37 -1.99 4.91
CA ARG A 40 1.07 -0.60 5.24
C ARG A 40 1.44 -0.22 6.69
N ALA A 41 1.48 -1.20 7.58
CA ALA A 41 1.80 -0.99 9.00
C ALA A 41 3.28 -1.23 9.34
N GLY A 42 4.02 -1.94 8.48
CA GLY A 42 5.37 -2.42 8.71
C GLY A 42 6.44 -1.77 7.80
N ASP A 43 7.68 -2.19 8.01
CA ASP A 43 8.83 -1.82 7.16
C ASP A 43 8.95 -2.82 6.00
N GLU A 44 9.22 -2.34 4.79
CA GLU A 44 9.38 -3.16 3.57
C GLU A 44 10.44 -4.26 3.74
N SER A 45 11.54 -3.94 4.44
CA SER A 45 12.62 -4.89 4.72
C SER A 45 12.13 -6.09 5.55
N ARG A 46 11.29 -5.81 6.55
CA ARG A 46 10.71 -6.83 7.45
C ARG A 46 9.65 -7.67 6.75
N PHE A 47 8.93 -7.11 5.78
CA PHE A 47 7.95 -7.85 4.99
C PHE A 47 8.60 -8.96 4.15
N ASN A 48 9.71 -8.66 3.47
CA ASN A 48 10.43 -9.65 2.67
C ASN A 48 10.99 -10.79 3.53
N GLU A 49 11.59 -10.46 4.68
CA GLU A 49 12.08 -11.45 5.65
C GLU A 49 10.94 -12.34 6.17
N PHE A 50 9.82 -11.72 6.55
CA PHE A 50 8.61 -12.42 6.96
C PHE A 50 8.06 -13.37 5.88
N MET A 51 8.01 -12.94 4.62
CA MET A 51 7.52 -13.78 3.52
C MET A 51 8.44 -14.97 3.24
N GLN A 52 9.76 -14.79 3.39
CA GLN A 52 10.72 -15.88 3.27
C GLN A 52 10.55 -16.91 4.39
N GLU A 53 10.46 -16.47 5.65
CA GLU A 53 10.25 -17.34 6.80
C GLU A 53 8.92 -18.10 6.70
N MET A 54 7.85 -17.42 6.30
CA MET A 54 6.55 -18.06 6.04
C MET A 54 6.66 -19.13 4.96
N ALA A 55 7.33 -18.84 3.84
CA ALA A 55 7.52 -19.81 2.76
C ALA A 55 8.36 -21.04 3.19
N GLN A 56 9.28 -20.88 4.14
CA GLN A 56 10.04 -21.99 4.72
C GLN A 56 9.19 -22.87 5.64
N ARG A 57 8.32 -22.28 6.46
CA ARG A 57 7.47 -23.04 7.40
C ARG A 57 6.33 -23.79 6.72
N ILE A 58 5.84 -23.28 5.61
CA ILE A 58 4.73 -23.88 4.84
C ILE A 58 5.11 -24.07 3.36
N PRO A 59 6.05 -24.98 3.05
CA PRO A 59 6.55 -25.17 1.69
C PRO A 59 5.45 -25.57 0.70
N HIS A 60 4.42 -26.29 1.16
CA HIS A 60 3.25 -26.65 0.36
C HIS A 60 2.37 -25.46 -0.05
N HIS A 61 2.55 -24.29 0.55
CA HIS A 61 1.80 -23.06 0.22
C HIS A 61 2.68 -21.97 -0.38
N LYS A 62 3.95 -22.29 -0.66
CA LYS A 62 4.92 -21.35 -1.21
C LYS A 62 4.44 -20.69 -2.50
N GLU A 63 3.94 -21.46 -3.46
CA GLU A 63 3.46 -20.91 -4.74
C GLU A 63 2.33 -19.89 -4.56
N ARG A 64 1.35 -20.24 -3.70
CA ARG A 64 0.24 -19.35 -3.35
C ARG A 64 0.71 -18.07 -2.65
N LEU A 65 1.63 -18.19 -1.69
CA LEU A 65 2.22 -17.05 -1.00
C LEU A 65 2.99 -16.13 -1.95
N MET A 66 3.78 -16.69 -2.86
CA MET A 66 4.53 -15.93 -3.85
C MET A 66 3.59 -15.21 -4.83
N THR A 67 2.48 -15.84 -5.20
CA THR A 67 1.45 -15.23 -6.05
C THR A 67 0.81 -14.02 -5.35
N ILE A 68 0.50 -14.15 -4.06
CA ILE A 68 -0.05 -13.04 -3.26
C ILE A 68 1.00 -11.93 -3.09
N ALA A 69 2.27 -12.28 -2.83
CA ALA A 69 3.38 -11.33 -2.74
C ALA A 69 3.53 -10.51 -4.02
N GLU A 70 3.51 -11.16 -5.18
CA GLU A 70 3.66 -10.50 -6.48
C GLU A 70 2.48 -9.57 -6.75
N ARG A 71 1.25 -9.99 -6.43
CA ARG A 71 0.08 -9.12 -6.57
C ARG A 71 0.19 -7.88 -5.69
N LEU A 72 0.61 -8.03 -4.43
CA LEU A 72 0.82 -6.88 -3.53
C LEU A 72 1.90 -5.93 -4.06
N ARG A 73 2.96 -6.45 -4.66
CA ARG A 73 4.02 -5.64 -5.29
C ARG A 73 3.49 -4.83 -6.47
N LEU A 74 2.68 -5.46 -7.33
CA LEU A 74 2.05 -4.79 -8.48
C LEU A 74 1.05 -3.74 -8.03
N ASP A 75 0.19 -4.07 -7.06
CA ASP A 75 -0.78 -3.12 -6.48
C ASP A 75 -0.04 -1.91 -5.89
N GLY A 76 1.02 -2.15 -5.11
CA GLY A 76 1.84 -1.08 -4.52
C GLY A 76 2.54 -0.20 -5.57
N LEU A 77 3.06 -0.78 -6.65
CA LEU A 77 3.65 -0.03 -7.75
C LEU A 77 2.60 0.85 -8.45
N GLN A 78 1.40 0.32 -8.68
CA GLN A 78 0.31 1.05 -9.30
C GLN A 78 -0.19 2.19 -8.39
N GLU A 79 -0.35 1.93 -7.09
CA GLU A 79 -0.68 2.96 -6.09
C GLU A 79 0.39 4.07 -6.08
N GLY A 80 1.67 3.70 -6.03
CA GLY A 80 2.79 4.65 -6.03
C GLY A 80 2.86 5.48 -7.31
N LEU A 81 2.59 4.89 -8.48
CA LEU A 81 2.55 5.63 -9.75
C LEU A 81 1.38 6.62 -9.79
N GLN A 82 0.19 6.22 -9.32
CA GLN A 82 -0.97 7.10 -9.26
C GLN A 82 -0.73 8.25 -8.28
N GLN A 83 -0.18 7.95 -7.11
CA GLN A 83 0.18 8.95 -6.11
C GLN A 83 1.22 9.92 -6.68
N GLY A 84 2.29 9.43 -7.31
CA GLY A 84 3.32 10.28 -7.91
C GLY A 84 2.79 11.19 -9.03
N LYS A 85 1.89 10.69 -9.88
CA LYS A 85 1.20 11.50 -10.90
C LYS A 85 0.34 12.60 -10.27
N ARG A 86 -0.43 12.26 -9.23
CA ARG A 86 -1.28 13.20 -8.51
C ARG A 86 -0.46 14.27 -7.79
N GLU A 87 0.62 13.89 -7.12
CA GLU A 87 1.55 14.83 -6.49
C GLU A 87 2.22 15.76 -7.49
N ALA A 88 2.62 15.24 -8.67
CA ALA A 88 3.16 16.07 -9.74
C ALA A 88 2.13 17.07 -10.27
N ALA A 89 0.89 16.62 -10.52
CA ALA A 89 -0.20 17.49 -10.95
C ALA A 89 -0.48 18.60 -9.93
N LEU A 90 -0.49 18.28 -8.63
CA LEU A 90 -0.67 19.27 -7.56
C LEU A 90 0.47 20.30 -7.52
N ARG A 91 1.73 19.87 -7.63
CA ARG A 91 2.88 20.79 -7.69
C ARG A 91 2.79 21.73 -8.89
N ILE A 92 2.39 21.21 -10.05
CA ILE A 92 2.18 22.02 -11.26
C ILE A 92 1.04 23.02 -11.03
N ALA A 93 -0.10 22.56 -10.50
CA ALA A 93 -1.23 23.42 -10.20
C ALA A 93 -0.88 24.56 -9.23
N GLN A 94 -0.16 24.26 -8.14
CA GLN A 94 0.34 25.27 -7.20
C GLN A 94 1.22 26.31 -7.90
N THR A 95 2.17 25.86 -8.72
CA THR A 95 3.06 26.75 -9.47
C THR A 95 2.28 27.64 -10.45
N MET A 96 1.25 27.10 -11.10
CA MET A 96 0.40 27.86 -12.02
C MET A 96 -0.44 28.92 -11.28
N LEU A 97 -1.00 28.56 -10.12
CA LEU A 97 -1.76 29.50 -9.28
C LEU A 97 -0.87 30.62 -8.72
N GLU A 98 0.37 30.32 -8.33
CA GLU A 98 1.37 31.33 -7.93
C GLU A 98 1.68 32.32 -9.06
N GLN A 99 1.66 31.84 -10.30
CA GLN A 99 1.81 32.66 -11.50
C GLN A 99 0.54 33.41 -11.91
N LYS A 100 -0.52 33.35 -11.08
CA LYS A 100 -1.83 33.97 -11.33
C LYS A 100 -2.54 33.45 -12.58
N ILE A 101 -2.24 32.20 -12.98
CA ILE A 101 -3.02 31.53 -14.02
C ILE A 101 -4.42 31.26 -13.46
N ASP A 102 -5.43 31.48 -14.30
CA ASP A 102 -6.82 31.30 -13.93
C ASP A 102 -7.12 29.88 -13.43
N ARG A 103 -7.92 29.76 -12.36
CA ARG A 103 -8.20 28.50 -11.68
C ARG A 103 -8.90 27.50 -12.59
N GLU A 104 -9.79 27.95 -13.47
CA GLU A 104 -10.50 27.08 -14.43
C GLU A 104 -9.51 26.48 -15.43
N MET A 105 -8.55 27.29 -15.90
CA MET A 105 -7.47 26.83 -16.77
C MET A 105 -6.54 25.83 -16.06
N VAL A 106 -6.24 26.05 -14.77
CA VAL A 106 -5.42 25.12 -13.98
C VAL A 106 -6.08 23.75 -13.87
N LEU A 107 -7.38 23.69 -13.55
CA LEU A 107 -8.13 22.43 -13.48
C LEU A 107 -8.14 21.70 -14.82
N LEU A 108 -8.37 22.44 -15.92
CA LEU A 108 -8.37 21.88 -17.27
C LEU A 108 -7.01 21.27 -17.66
N VAL A 109 -5.91 21.97 -17.38
CA VAL A 109 -4.56 21.55 -17.81
C VAL A 109 -4.01 20.42 -16.93
N THR A 110 -4.28 20.45 -15.63
CA THR A 110 -3.74 19.46 -14.67
C THR A 110 -4.64 18.23 -14.54
N GLY A 111 -5.90 18.31 -15.01
CA GLY A 111 -6.88 17.24 -14.86
C GLY A 111 -7.32 17.00 -13.41
N LEU A 112 -7.02 17.94 -12.51
CA LEU A 112 -7.42 17.91 -11.11
C LEU A 112 -8.87 18.37 -10.96
N SER A 113 -9.53 17.87 -9.92
CA SER A 113 -10.82 18.38 -9.49
C SER A 113 -10.68 19.53 -8.48
N GLU A 114 -11.74 20.29 -8.28
CA GLU A 114 -11.80 21.33 -7.23
C GLU A 114 -11.50 20.77 -5.83
N GLU A 115 -11.96 19.55 -5.55
CA GLU A 115 -11.70 18.86 -4.29
C GLU A 115 -10.21 18.56 -4.11
N ASP A 116 -9.52 18.17 -5.18
CA ASP A 116 -8.08 17.87 -5.14
C ASP A 116 -7.26 19.10 -4.76
N LEU A 117 -7.65 20.29 -5.24
CA LEU A 117 -7.01 21.55 -4.88
C LEU A 117 -7.37 22.03 -3.47
N ALA A 118 -8.59 21.77 -3.00
CA ALA A 118 -9.04 22.16 -1.65
C ALA A 118 -8.27 21.40 -0.54
N VAL A 119 -7.97 20.12 -0.76
CA VAL A 119 -7.23 19.28 0.20
C VAL A 119 -5.77 19.71 0.36
N SER A 120 -5.20 20.43 -0.61
CA SER A 120 -3.82 20.94 -0.53
C SER A 120 -3.63 22.16 0.39
N HIS A 121 -4.72 22.75 0.91
CA HIS A 121 -4.68 23.99 1.71
C HIS A 121 -4.97 23.80 3.21
N ALA A 122 -4.95 22.56 3.73
CA ALA A 122 -5.12 22.24 5.16
C ALA A 122 -3.84 21.64 5.76
#